data_AF-A0A7X7GL27-F1
#
_entry.id   AF-A0A7X7GL27-F1
#
_cell.length_a   1.000
_cell.length_b   1.000
_cell.length_c   1.000
_cell.angle_alpha   90.00
_cell.angle_beta   90.00
_cell.angle_gamma   90.00
#
_symmetry.space_group_name_H-M   'P 1'
#
loop_
_entity.id
_entity.type
_entity.pdbx_description
1 polymer ?
#
loop_
_entity_poly.entity_id
_entity_poly.type
_entity_poly.pdbx_seq_one_letter_code
_entity_poly.pdbx_strand_id
1 'polypeptide(L)' 'MAVKIKLTRLGKIRNPQYRIVVADSRTRRNGRAIETIGRYQPKEDPS' A
#
# COMPACT_ATOMS: atom_id res chain seq x y z
N MET A 1 -6.42 -7.62 18.11
CA MET A 1 -6.43 -6.38 17.30
C MET A 1 -5.00 -5.89 17.22
N ALA A 2 -4.45 -5.63 16.04
CA ALA A 2 -3.07 -5.15 15.90
C ALA A 2 -2.96 -4.22 14.70
N VAL A 3 -2.28 -3.10 14.87
CA VAL A 3 -1.97 -2.18 13.77
C VAL A 3 -0.74 -2.70 13.03
N LYS A 4 -0.80 -2.69 11.69
CA LYS A 4 0.30 -3.11 10.82
C LYS A 4 0.55 -2.06 9.75
N ILE A 5 1.81 -1.95 9.33
CA ILE A 5 2.16 -1.25 8.10
C ILE A 5 1.91 -2.23 6.94
N LYS A 6 1.07 -1.83 5.98
CA LYS A 6 0.63 -2.65 4.84
C LYS A 6 0.95 -1.94 3.53
N LEU A 7 1.09 -2.72 2.45
CA LEU A 7 1.12 -2.20 1.08
C LEU A 7 -0.27 -2.34 0.45
N THR A 8 -0.93 -1.21 0.21
CA THR A 8 -2.19 -1.17 -0.55
C THR A 8 -1.86 -1.20 -2.05
N ARG A 9 -2.42 -2.19 -2.77
CA ARG A 9 -2.14 -2.41 -4.20
C ARG A 9 -3.00 -1.47 -5.05
N LEU A 10 -2.32 -0.70 -5.89
CA LEU A 10 -2.87 0.18 -6.91
C LEU A 10 -2.22 -0.14 -8.28
N GLY A 11 -2.60 0.65 -9.28
CA GLY A 11 -2.08 0.56 -10.64
C GLY A 11 -2.83 -0.46 -11.51
N LYS A 12 -2.32 -0.63 -12.73
CA LYS A 12 -2.92 -1.49 -13.75
C LYS A 12 -2.29 -2.89 -13.72
N ILE A 13 -2.88 -3.82 -14.47
CA ILE A 13 -2.22 -5.09 -14.79
C ILE A 13 -0.84 -4.78 -15.39
N ARG A 14 0.20 -5.51 -14.94
CA ARG A 14 1.62 -5.31 -15.30
C ARG A 14 2.24 -3.96 -14.92
N ASN A 15 1.53 -3.05 -14.23
CA ASN A 15 2.13 -1.83 -13.67
C ASN A 15 1.70 -1.62 -12.21
N PRO A 16 2.29 -2.39 -11.26
CA PRO A 16 1.92 -2.30 -9.86
C PRO A 16 2.47 -1.02 -9.21
N GLN A 17 1.60 -0.32 -8.49
CA GLN A 17 1.97 0.79 -7.61
C GLN A 17 1.45 0.49 -6.22
N TYR A 18 2.16 0.91 -5.18
CA TYR A 18 1.76 0.64 -3.81
C TYR A 18 1.73 1.90 -2.97
N ARG A 19 0.74 2.01 -2.08
CA ARG A 19 0.79 2.96 -0.96
C ARG A 19 1.22 2.21 0.29
N ILE A 20 2.12 2.82 1.05
CA ILE A 20 2.54 2.36 2.37
C ILE A 20 1.54 2.95 3.36
N VAL A 21 0.72 2.11 4.00
CA VAL A 21 -0.38 2.55 4.86
C VAL A 21 -0.31 1.91 6.23
N VAL A 22 -0.76 2.63 7.24
CA VAL A 22 -0.95 2.11 8.60
C VAL A 22 -2.42 1.69 8.75
N ALA A 23 -2.69 0.42 9.06
CA ALA A 23 -4.06 -0.09 9.18
C ALA A 23 -4.18 -1.28 10.15
N ASP A 24 -5.36 -1.47 10.75
CA ASP A 24 -5.66 -2.64 11.57
C ASP A 24 -5.54 -3.93 10.75
N SER A 25 -5.00 -5.00 11.34
CA SER A 25 -4.74 -6.28 10.67
C SER A 25 -5.97 -6.88 9.99
N ARG A 26 -7.17 -6.69 10.56
CA ARG A 26 -8.43 -7.27 10.06
C ARG A 26 -8.98 -6.57 8.82
N THR A 27 -8.48 -5.38 8.48
CA THR A 27 -8.94 -4.68 7.28
C THR A 27 -8.42 -5.35 6.00
N ARG A 28 -9.28 -5.43 4.98
CA ARG A 28 -8.92 -5.87 3.63
C ARG A 28 -7.75 -5.05 3.07
N ARG A 29 -6.93 -5.64 2.19
CA ARG A 29 -5.70 -5.03 1.64
C ARG A 29 -5.87 -3.60 1.08
N ASN A 30 -6.98 -3.38 0.37
CA ASN A 30 -7.32 -2.08 -0.22
C ASN A 30 -8.50 -1.42 0.51
N GLY A 31 -8.60 -1.66 1.82
CA GLY A 31 -9.69 -1.17 2.68
C GLY A 31 -9.38 0.18 3.32
N ARG A 32 -10.10 0.47 4.41
CA ARG A 32 -9.87 1.68 5.20
C ARG A 32 -8.49 1.63 5.85
N ALA A 33 -7.69 2.66 5.59
CA ALA A 33 -6.45 2.94 6.29
C ALA A 33 -6.70 3.94 7.43
N ILE A 34 -5.82 3.94 8.43
CA ILE A 34 -5.73 5.02 9.42
C ILE A 34 -5.02 6.20 8.76
N GLU A 35 -3.85 5.95 8.18
CA GLU A 35 -3.03 6.96 7.51
C GLU A 35 -2.18 6.34 6.38
N THR A 36 -1.83 7.15 5.38
CA THR A 36 -0.87 6.80 4.33
C THR A 36 0.45 7.51 4.61
N ILE A 37 1.52 6.75 4.78
CA ILE A 37 2.85 7.27 5.16
C ILE A 37 3.85 7.29 4.00
N GLY A 38 3.47 6.73 2.83
CA GLY A 38 4.36 6.77 1.67
C GLY A 38 3.82 6.08 0.44
N ARG A 39 4.67 6.04 -0.59
CA ARG A 39 4.42 5.35 -1.86
C ARG A 39 5.62 4.49 -2.21
N TYR A 40 5.37 3.40 -2.92
CA TYR A 40 6.39 2.51 -3.45
C TYR A 40 6.03 2.12 -4.89
N GLN A 41 6.94 2.44 -5.82
CA GLN A 41 6.78 2.26 -7.25
C GLN A 41 7.91 1.35 -7.78
N PRO A 42 7.76 0.02 -7.71
CA PRO A 42 8.84 -0.92 -8.05
C PRO A 42 9.22 -0.97 -9.53
N LYS A 43 8.44 -0.31 -10.40
CA LYS A 43 8.65 -0.28 -11.85
C LYS A 43 9.21 1.06 -12.36
N GLU A 44 9.42 2.00 -11.46
CA GLU A 44 10.07 3.25 -11.80
C GLU A 44 11.58 2.99 -11.89
N ASP A 45 12.19 3.38 -13.01
CA ASP A 45 13.65 3.40 -13.16
C ASP A 45 14.13 4.81 -12.78
N PRO A 46 14.78 4.98 -11.63
CA PRO A 46 15.18 6.30 -11.14
C PRO A 46 16.53 6.79 -11.70
N SER A 47 17.13 6.03 -12.63
CA SER A 47 18.51 6.20 -13.12
C SER A 47 18.65 7.24 -14.23
#